data_AF-A0A8K0VTB0-F1
#
_entry.id   AF-A0A8K0VTB0-F1
#
_cell.length_a   1.000
_cell.length_b   1.000
_cell.length_c   1.000
_cell.angle_alpha   90.00
_cell.angle_beta   90.00
_cell.angle_gamma   90.00
#
_symmetry.space_group_name_H-M   'P 1'
#
loop_
_entity.id
_entity.type
_entity.pdbx_description
1 polymer ?
#
loop_
_entity_poly.entity_id
_entity_poly.type
_entity_poly.pdbx_seq_one_letter_code
_entity_poly.pdbx_strand_id
1 'polypeptide(L)'
;MDKPHVSISTPGTLTITAQRVTGQPPATHGGQQIAINYLSGAIGAKQTFTVPTGGGLVFSAEFQAPVAKGTWPAFWLTAVQGWPPEVDMAEWKGSGKISFNTFNTSSSVSARDVAYPNPRQWHAVRCQLRDNGGGIVQVKYFLDNVEVTTHYGRDYVGKALWLIINLQMEGSSGSPGPGGSTTYSVRGLEVRTL
;
A
#
# COMPACT_ATOMS: atom_id res chain seq x y z
N MET A 1 9.52 9.15 11.23
CA MET A 1 10.12 8.02 10.49
C MET A 1 11.30 7.55 11.30
N ASP A 2 11.30 6.28 11.72
CA ASP A 2 12.49 5.68 12.31
C ASP A 2 13.44 5.31 11.15
N LYS A 3 14.34 6.25 10.83
CA LYS A 3 15.31 6.14 9.72
C LYS A 3 16.08 4.81 9.67
N PRO A 4 16.43 4.15 10.80
CA PRO A 4 17.01 2.81 10.82
C PRO A 4 16.28 1.73 10.02
N HIS A 5 14.95 1.83 9.84
CA HIS A 5 14.13 0.77 9.24
C HIS A 5 13.87 0.96 7.74
N VAL A 6 14.42 2.01 7.15
CA VAL A 6 14.22 2.38 5.74
C VAL A 6 15.57 2.66 5.10
N SER A 7 15.89 1.97 4.00
CA SER A 7 17.17 2.17 3.30
C SER A 7 17.07 1.98 1.79
N ILE A 8 18.02 2.58 1.07
CA ILE A 8 18.31 2.30 -0.34
C ILE A 8 19.79 1.90 -0.40
N SER A 9 20.12 0.73 0.16
CA SER A 9 21.49 0.22 0.21
C SER A 9 21.97 -0.27 -1.16
N THR A 10 21.04 -0.79 -1.97
CA THR A 10 21.27 -1.10 -3.38
C THR A 10 20.66 0.03 -4.22
N PRO A 11 21.42 0.68 -5.11
CA PRO A 11 20.90 1.74 -5.97
C PRO A 11 19.59 1.32 -6.66
N GLY A 12 18.57 2.17 -6.56
CA GLY A 12 17.26 1.93 -7.18
C GLY A 12 16.33 0.95 -6.46
N THR A 13 16.76 0.35 -5.34
CA THR A 13 15.91 -0.56 -4.54
C THR A 13 15.70 -0.02 -3.14
N LEU A 14 14.46 0.38 -2.85
CA LEU A 14 14.00 0.68 -1.52
C LEU A 14 13.82 -0.62 -0.72
N THR A 15 14.28 -0.63 0.52
CA THR A 15 14.11 -1.73 1.46
C THR A 15 13.58 -1.19 2.79
N ILE A 16 12.45 -1.75 3.25
CA ILE A 16 11.86 -1.50 4.56
C ILE A 16 12.00 -2.77 5.40
N THR A 17 12.57 -2.66 6.60
CA THR A 17 12.81 -3.80 7.49
C THR A 17 12.06 -3.62 8.81
N ALA A 18 11.12 -4.52 9.07
CA ALA A 18 10.48 -4.63 10.37
C ALA A 18 11.32 -5.51 11.31
N GLN A 19 11.49 -5.07 12.54
CA GLN A 19 12.21 -5.79 13.59
C GLN A 19 11.31 -5.98 14.80
N ARG A 20 11.27 -7.19 15.33
CA ARG A 20 10.57 -7.48 16.59
C ARG A 20 11.33 -6.84 17.74
N VAL A 21 10.61 -6.18 18.64
CA VAL A 21 11.17 -5.45 19.78
C VAL A 21 10.38 -5.76 21.05
N THR A 22 10.96 -5.42 22.19
CA THR A 22 10.32 -5.51 23.51
C THR A 22 10.55 -4.21 24.27
N GLY A 23 9.70 -3.92 25.25
CA GLY A 23 9.87 -2.78 26.15
C GLY A 23 9.62 -1.41 25.51
N GLN A 24 9.01 -1.37 24.32
CA GLN A 24 8.59 -0.10 23.72
C GLN A 24 7.37 0.46 24.47
N PRO A 25 7.28 1.79 24.65
CA PRO A 25 6.05 2.43 25.11
C PRO A 25 4.88 2.06 24.18
N PRO A 26 3.68 1.84 24.71
CA PRO A 26 2.51 1.61 23.87
C PRO A 26 2.17 2.87 23.06
N ALA A 27 1.61 2.66 21.87
CA ALA A 27 0.96 3.74 21.13
C ALA A 27 -0.48 3.94 21.62
N THR A 28 -1.04 5.12 21.38
CA THR A 28 -2.46 5.41 21.66
C THR A 28 -3.20 5.70 20.36
N HIS A 29 -4.29 4.99 20.10
CA HIS A 29 -5.16 5.24 18.96
C HIS A 29 -6.62 4.92 19.33
N GLY A 30 -7.56 5.79 18.97
CA GLY A 30 -8.98 5.61 19.29
C GLY A 30 -9.27 5.45 20.80
N GLY A 31 -8.43 6.02 21.67
CA GLY A 31 -8.53 5.88 23.13
C GLY A 31 -8.00 4.55 23.69
N GLN A 32 -7.45 3.66 22.84
CA GLN A 32 -6.88 2.38 23.25
C GLN A 32 -5.35 2.43 23.27
N GLN A 33 -4.76 1.74 24.24
CA GLN A 33 -3.32 1.48 24.27
C GLN A 33 -3.00 0.27 23.40
N ILE A 34 -2.08 0.45 22.46
CA ILE A 34 -1.65 -0.58 21.51
C ILE A 34 -0.19 -0.91 21.81
N ALA A 35 0.07 -2.18 22.14
CA ALA A 35 1.43 -2.64 22.38
C ALA A 35 2.27 -2.55 21.09
N ILE A 36 3.47 -1.99 21.19
CA ILE A 36 4.41 -1.91 20.08
C ILE A 36 5.36 -3.11 20.14
N ASN A 37 5.04 -4.13 19.33
CA ASN A 37 5.84 -5.36 19.22
C ASN A 37 6.90 -5.29 18.11
N TYR A 38 6.81 -4.30 17.21
CA TYR A 38 7.69 -4.16 16.06
C TYR A 38 8.01 -2.69 15.79
N LEU A 39 9.26 -2.43 15.38
CA LEU A 39 9.66 -1.18 14.73
C LEU A 39 9.82 -1.43 13.24
N SER A 40 9.38 -0.48 12.42
CA SER A 40 9.31 -0.61 10.96
C SER A 40 9.30 0.77 10.29
N GLY A 41 9.12 0.80 8.97
CA GLY A 41 9.17 1.99 8.15
C GLY A 41 7.89 2.28 7.37
N ALA A 42 7.63 3.58 7.18
CA ALA A 42 6.64 4.13 6.27
C ALA A 42 7.22 5.36 5.57
N ILE A 43 6.95 5.49 4.28
CA ILE A 43 7.49 6.55 3.41
C ILE A 43 6.33 7.12 2.62
N GLY A 44 6.22 8.45 2.63
CA GLY A 44 5.27 9.18 1.82
C GLY A 44 5.98 10.00 0.75
N ALA A 45 5.35 10.13 -0.42
CA ALA A 45 5.77 11.11 -1.41
C ALA A 45 5.63 12.54 -0.86
N LYS A 46 6.59 13.42 -1.17
CA LYS A 46 6.47 14.86 -0.84
C LYS A 46 5.45 15.57 -1.73
N GLN A 47 5.29 15.09 -2.96
CA GLN A 47 4.30 15.61 -3.89
C GLN A 47 2.97 14.88 -3.72
N THR A 48 1.90 15.56 -4.09
CA THR A 48 0.56 14.99 -4.16
C THR A 48 0.22 14.63 -5.60
N PHE A 49 -0.75 13.74 -5.76
CA PHE A 49 -1.23 13.28 -7.06
C PHE A 49 -2.72 13.52 -7.18
N THR A 50 -3.16 14.06 -8.31
CA THR A 50 -4.56 14.38 -8.55
C THR A 50 -4.94 13.83 -9.91
N VAL A 51 -6.03 13.08 -10.00
CA VAL A 51 -6.63 12.71 -11.29
C VAL A 51 -7.36 13.93 -11.84
N PRO A 52 -6.91 14.53 -12.96
CA PRO A 52 -7.60 15.69 -13.54
C PRO A 52 -8.84 15.24 -14.30
N THR A 53 -9.79 16.15 -14.50
CA THR A 53 -10.92 15.94 -15.41
C THR A 53 -10.41 15.56 -16.81
N GLY A 54 -10.95 14.49 -17.38
CA GLY A 54 -10.58 13.95 -18.69
C GLY A 54 -9.25 13.20 -18.76
N GLY A 55 -8.45 13.18 -17.68
CA GLY A 55 -7.12 12.56 -17.68
C GLY A 55 -6.99 11.38 -16.72
N GLY A 56 -5.74 11.03 -16.41
CA GLY A 56 -5.45 9.92 -15.53
C GLY A 56 -3.98 9.78 -15.17
N LEU A 57 -3.72 8.87 -14.25
CA LEU A 57 -2.40 8.56 -13.72
C LEU A 57 -2.18 7.05 -13.74
N VAL A 58 -0.93 6.66 -13.95
CA VAL A 58 -0.46 5.28 -13.80
C VAL A 58 0.61 5.26 -12.74
N PHE A 59 0.42 4.41 -11.74
CA PHE A 59 1.41 4.08 -10.71
C PHE A 59 1.91 2.67 -10.97
N SER A 60 3.23 2.46 -10.96
CA SER A 60 3.81 1.12 -11.10
C SER A 60 5.09 0.97 -10.31
N ALA A 61 5.32 -0.25 -9.83
CA ALA A 61 6.57 -0.67 -9.19
C ALA A 61 6.65 -2.20 -9.17
N GLU A 62 7.83 -2.73 -8.87
CA GLU A 62 8.02 -4.15 -8.59
C GLU A 62 8.25 -4.37 -7.10
N PHE A 63 7.72 -5.49 -6.58
CA PHE A 63 7.69 -5.78 -5.15
C PHE A 63 8.23 -7.17 -4.83
N GLN A 64 9.00 -7.25 -3.73
CA GLN A 64 9.23 -8.46 -2.96
C GLN A 64 8.58 -8.25 -1.59
N ALA A 65 7.43 -8.89 -1.38
CA ALA A 65 6.56 -8.61 -0.24
C ALA A 65 6.39 -9.86 0.65
N PRO A 66 6.61 -9.74 1.97
CA PRO A 66 6.34 -10.83 2.90
C PRO A 66 4.83 -11.07 3.00
N VAL A 67 4.46 -12.34 3.12
CA VAL A 67 3.07 -12.79 3.20
C VAL A 67 2.81 -13.70 4.41
N ALA A 68 3.76 -13.74 5.34
CA ALA A 68 3.61 -14.50 6.58
C ALA A 68 2.59 -13.84 7.50
N LYS A 69 1.90 -14.61 8.33
CA LYS A 69 0.98 -14.08 9.34
C LYS A 69 1.64 -12.93 10.12
N GLY A 70 0.90 -11.83 10.30
CA GLY A 70 1.33 -10.63 10.98
C GLY A 70 2.24 -9.69 10.17
N THR A 71 2.47 -9.94 8.89
CA THR A 71 3.12 -8.97 7.98
C THR A 71 2.06 -8.23 7.17
N TRP A 72 2.15 -6.90 7.13
CA TRP A 72 1.26 -6.03 6.38
C TRP A 72 1.99 -4.96 5.53
N PRO A 73 2.72 -5.36 4.48
CA PRO A 73 3.21 -4.43 3.47
C PRO A 73 2.06 -3.79 2.69
N ALA A 74 2.25 -2.53 2.28
CA ALA A 74 1.29 -1.79 1.47
C ALA A 74 1.95 -0.80 0.49
N PHE A 75 1.28 -0.56 -0.62
CA PHE A 75 1.51 0.49 -1.62
C PHE A 75 0.16 1.10 -1.99
N TRP A 76 -0.07 2.35 -1.58
CA TRP A 76 -1.43 2.88 -1.53
C TRP A 76 -1.47 4.40 -1.66
N LEU A 77 -2.68 4.89 -1.98
CA LEU A 77 -3.02 6.30 -2.10
C LEU A 77 -4.10 6.64 -1.08
N THR A 78 -3.98 7.79 -0.42
CA THR A 78 -5.04 8.29 0.48
C THR A 78 -5.21 9.80 0.32
N ALA A 79 -6.40 10.30 0.64
CA ALA A 79 -6.74 11.72 0.52
C ALA A 79 -5.79 12.63 1.31
N VAL A 80 -5.43 13.77 0.72
CA VAL A 80 -4.74 14.85 1.44
C VAL A 80 -5.66 15.52 2.46
N GLN A 81 -6.95 15.62 2.14
CA GLN A 81 -7.98 16.23 2.99
C GLN A 81 -9.22 15.36 3.03
N GLY A 82 -9.70 15.10 4.25
CA GLY A 82 -10.83 14.21 4.50
C GLY A 82 -10.45 12.75 4.27
N TRP A 83 -11.46 11.89 4.24
CA TRP A 83 -11.37 10.50 3.82
C TRP A 83 -12.79 9.98 3.54
N PRO A 84 -13.03 9.22 2.46
CA PRO A 84 -12.13 8.93 1.33
C PRO A 84 -11.81 10.16 0.46
N PRO A 85 -11.00 10.07 -0.62
CA PRO A 85 -10.54 8.88 -1.37
C PRO A 85 -9.44 8.01 -0.73
N GLU A 86 -9.44 6.70 -1.06
CA GLU A 86 -8.34 5.76 -0.77
C GLU A 86 -8.28 4.61 -1.81
N VAL A 87 -7.07 4.36 -2.33
CA VAL A 87 -6.78 3.29 -3.30
C VAL A 87 -5.59 2.47 -2.80
N ASP A 88 -5.84 1.24 -2.40
CA ASP A 88 -4.79 0.27 -2.11
C ASP A 88 -4.38 -0.42 -3.40
N MET A 89 -3.25 0.00 -3.95
CA MET A 89 -2.70 -0.55 -5.19
C MET A 89 -2.07 -1.92 -4.97
N ALA A 90 -1.59 -2.18 -3.76
CA ALA A 90 -1.23 -3.51 -3.28
C ALA A 90 -1.21 -3.52 -1.75
N GLU A 91 -1.88 -4.51 -1.15
CA GLU A 91 -1.75 -4.85 0.27
C GLU A 91 -1.52 -6.35 0.43
N TRP A 92 -0.69 -6.76 1.38
CA TRP A 92 -0.53 -8.17 1.74
C TRP A 92 -0.87 -8.35 3.21
N LYS A 93 -1.83 -9.20 3.57
CA LYS A 93 -2.33 -9.33 4.96
C LYS A 93 -2.00 -10.70 5.56
N GLY A 94 -0.76 -11.14 5.39
CA GLY A 94 -0.23 -12.34 6.04
C GLY A 94 -0.91 -13.66 5.69
N SER A 95 -1.58 -13.73 4.53
CA SER A 95 -2.42 -14.86 4.12
C SER A 95 -1.95 -15.57 2.84
N GLY A 96 -0.75 -15.22 2.33
CA GLY A 96 -0.28 -15.68 1.02
C GLY A 96 -0.94 -14.97 -0.18
N LYS A 97 -1.73 -13.94 0.06
CA LYS A 97 -2.45 -13.17 -0.97
C LYS A 97 -1.98 -11.72 -1.05
N ILE A 98 -2.23 -11.13 -2.20
CA ILE A 98 -2.22 -9.70 -2.45
C ILE A 98 -3.66 -9.22 -2.65
N SER A 99 -4.00 -8.09 -2.05
CA SER A 99 -5.31 -7.44 -2.06
C SER A 99 -5.22 -6.11 -2.82
N PHE A 100 -6.26 -5.83 -3.61
CA PHE A 100 -6.45 -4.59 -4.35
C PHE A 100 -7.76 -3.95 -3.91
N ASN A 101 -7.73 -2.71 -3.38
CA ASN A 101 -8.92 -2.09 -2.79
C ASN A 101 -9.16 -0.65 -3.25
N THR A 102 -10.43 -0.29 -3.39
CA THR A 102 -10.88 1.11 -3.56
C THR A 102 -12.00 1.40 -2.56
N PHE A 103 -11.84 2.45 -1.74
CA PHE A 103 -12.80 2.79 -0.69
C PHE A 103 -13.68 3.98 -1.06
N ASN A 104 -15.00 3.77 -1.11
CA ASN A 104 -15.96 4.87 -1.20
C ASN A 104 -16.48 5.30 0.18
N THR A 105 -16.46 4.41 1.17
CA THR A 105 -16.62 4.67 2.61
C THR A 105 -15.96 3.53 3.40
N SER A 106 -16.02 3.56 4.73
CA SER A 106 -15.58 2.44 5.59
C SER A 106 -16.39 1.15 5.42
N SER A 107 -17.61 1.25 4.88
CA SER A 107 -18.51 0.11 4.64
C SER A 107 -18.73 -0.17 3.14
N SER A 108 -18.25 0.69 2.26
CA SER A 108 -18.36 0.57 0.81
C SER A 108 -16.97 0.49 0.21
N VAL A 109 -16.48 -0.74 0.11
CA VAL A 109 -15.15 -1.08 -0.43
C VAL A 109 -15.30 -2.09 -1.55
N SER A 110 -14.64 -1.82 -2.69
CA SER A 110 -14.40 -2.84 -3.72
C SER A 110 -13.04 -3.46 -3.44
N ALA A 111 -13.01 -4.76 -3.20
CA ALA A 111 -11.81 -5.51 -2.84
C ALA A 111 -11.65 -6.75 -3.71
N ARG A 112 -10.41 -7.06 -4.11
CA ARG A 112 -10.07 -8.29 -4.81
C ARG A 112 -8.78 -8.87 -4.26
N ASP A 113 -8.87 -10.07 -3.72
CA ASP A 113 -7.70 -10.86 -3.32
C ASP A 113 -7.33 -11.86 -4.40
N VAL A 114 -6.03 -11.99 -4.68
CA VAL A 114 -5.47 -13.06 -5.51
C VAL A 114 -4.24 -13.66 -4.84
N ALA A 115 -3.89 -14.90 -5.20
CA ALA A 115 -2.68 -15.53 -4.69
C ALA A 115 -1.44 -14.70 -5.09
N TYR A 116 -0.50 -14.58 -4.16
CA TYR A 116 0.80 -13.93 -4.40
C TYR A 116 1.89 -15.01 -4.38
N PRO A 117 2.22 -15.62 -5.54
CA PRO A 117 3.17 -16.71 -5.60
C PRO A 117 4.59 -16.21 -5.32
N ASN A 118 5.48 -17.11 -4.88
CA ASN A 118 6.91 -16.87 -4.81
C ASN A 118 7.31 -15.49 -4.23
N PRO A 119 6.93 -15.13 -2.99
CA PRO A 119 7.08 -13.77 -2.44
C PRO A 119 8.52 -13.20 -2.38
N ARG A 120 9.52 -14.04 -2.65
CA ARG A 120 10.94 -13.67 -2.79
C ARG A 120 11.32 -13.27 -4.22
N GLN A 121 10.46 -13.45 -5.21
CA GLN A 121 10.62 -12.98 -6.57
C GLN A 121 9.99 -11.59 -6.72
N TRP A 122 10.46 -10.87 -7.73
CA TRP A 122 9.89 -9.56 -8.07
C TRP A 122 8.60 -9.75 -8.83
N HIS A 123 7.53 -9.12 -8.34
CA HIS A 123 6.25 -9.06 -9.03
C HIS A 123 5.90 -7.63 -9.39
N ALA A 124 5.47 -7.40 -10.62
CA ALA A 124 5.11 -6.08 -11.10
C ALA A 124 3.66 -5.76 -10.72
N VAL A 125 3.45 -4.66 -10.00
CA VAL A 125 2.11 -4.11 -9.76
C VAL A 125 1.97 -2.81 -10.52
N ARG A 126 0.86 -2.66 -11.23
CA ARG A 126 0.49 -1.42 -11.91
C ARG A 126 -0.96 -1.07 -11.59
N CYS A 127 -1.22 0.19 -11.29
CA CYS A 127 -2.55 0.71 -11.07
C CYS A 127 -2.80 1.91 -12.00
N GLN A 128 -3.92 1.91 -12.71
CA GLN A 128 -4.34 3.00 -13.58
C GLN A 128 -5.57 3.68 -12.98
N LEU A 129 -5.47 4.97 -12.72
CA LEU A 129 -6.57 5.80 -12.27
C LEU A 129 -6.96 6.73 -13.43
N ARG A 130 -8.20 6.68 -13.89
CA ARG A 130 -8.68 7.49 -15.02
C ARG A 130 -10.02 8.12 -14.69
N ASP A 131 -10.20 9.39 -15.01
CA ASP A 131 -11.54 10.01 -15.00
C ASP A 131 -12.49 9.23 -15.92
N ASN A 132 -13.64 8.84 -15.39
CA ASN A 132 -14.68 8.09 -16.06
C ASN A 132 -16.00 8.88 -16.14
N GLY A 133 -15.95 10.20 -15.89
CA GLY A 133 -17.10 11.10 -15.89
C GLY A 133 -17.86 11.12 -14.56
N GLY A 134 -18.60 12.20 -14.32
CA GLY A 134 -19.46 12.33 -13.13
C GLY A 134 -18.70 12.32 -11.80
N GLY A 135 -17.43 12.74 -11.77
CA GLY A 135 -16.58 12.72 -10.58
C GLY A 135 -15.99 11.34 -10.24
N ILE A 136 -16.26 10.32 -11.07
CA ILE A 136 -15.83 8.95 -10.85
C ILE A 136 -14.43 8.73 -11.45
N VAL A 137 -13.54 8.11 -10.67
CA VAL A 137 -12.28 7.57 -11.17
C VAL A 137 -12.42 6.06 -11.34
N GLN A 138 -12.21 5.56 -12.56
CA GLN A 138 -11.99 4.15 -12.83
C GLN A 138 -10.58 3.76 -12.36
N VAL A 139 -10.48 2.67 -11.60
CA VAL A 139 -9.23 2.17 -11.04
C VAL A 139 -8.98 0.76 -11.55
N LYS A 140 -8.01 0.58 -12.45
CA LYS A 140 -7.61 -0.74 -12.96
C LYS A 140 -6.35 -1.23 -12.27
N TYR A 141 -6.38 -2.48 -11.81
CA TYR A 141 -5.26 -3.10 -11.12
C TYR A 141 -4.65 -4.22 -11.96
N PHE A 142 -3.33 -4.29 -11.97
CA PHE A 142 -2.57 -5.28 -12.72
C PHE A 142 -1.52 -5.92 -11.81
N LEU A 143 -1.36 -7.24 -11.94
CA LEU A 143 -0.29 -8.03 -11.33
C LEU A 143 0.43 -8.78 -12.46
N ASP A 144 1.75 -8.64 -12.55
CA ASP A 144 2.60 -9.26 -13.57
C ASP A 144 2.06 -9.03 -15.00
N ASN A 145 1.67 -7.79 -15.27
CA ASN A 145 1.08 -7.33 -16.53
C ASN A 145 -0.31 -7.90 -16.88
N VAL A 146 -0.92 -8.70 -16.01
CA VAL A 146 -2.29 -9.20 -16.17
C VAL A 146 -3.27 -8.30 -15.42
N GLU A 147 -4.34 -7.85 -16.08
CA GLU A 147 -5.42 -7.12 -15.40
C GLU A 147 -6.13 -8.04 -14.40
N VAL A 148 -6.19 -7.63 -13.14
CA VAL A 148 -6.78 -8.41 -12.03
C VAL A 148 -8.24 -8.02 -11.82
N THR A 149 -8.53 -6.71 -11.79
CA THR A 149 -9.86 -6.15 -11.54
C THR A 149 -9.93 -4.67 -11.94
N THR A 150 -11.16 -4.17 -12.12
CA THR A 150 -11.47 -2.75 -12.29
C THR A 150 -12.48 -2.33 -11.22
N HIS A 151 -12.16 -1.27 -10.46
CA HIS A 151 -13.01 -0.67 -9.45
C HIS A 151 -13.35 0.79 -9.79
N TYR A 152 -14.19 1.43 -8.98
CA TYR A 152 -14.65 2.81 -9.19
C TYR A 152 -14.65 3.61 -7.89
N GLY A 153 -13.82 4.65 -7.83
CA GLY A 153 -13.80 5.64 -6.76
C GLY A 153 -14.74 6.80 -7.08
N ARG A 154 -15.74 7.05 -6.23
CA ARG A 154 -16.74 8.12 -6.38
C ARG A 154 -16.22 9.41 -5.77
N ASP A 155 -16.36 10.52 -6.50
CA ASP A 155 -15.90 11.86 -6.11
C ASP A 155 -14.37 11.97 -5.93
N TYR A 156 -13.61 11.17 -6.67
CA TYR A 156 -12.14 11.13 -6.63
C TYR A 156 -11.50 12.14 -7.58
N VAL A 157 -12.17 12.50 -8.68
CA VAL A 157 -11.64 13.46 -9.66
C VAL A 157 -11.36 14.80 -8.97
N GLY A 158 -10.18 15.37 -9.20
CA GLY A 158 -9.76 16.64 -8.58
C GLY A 158 -9.34 16.54 -7.11
N LYS A 159 -9.45 15.38 -6.46
CA LYS A 159 -8.97 15.19 -5.09
C LYS A 159 -7.47 14.89 -5.10
N ALA A 160 -6.72 15.64 -4.28
CA ALA A 160 -5.30 15.39 -4.09
C ALA A 160 -5.08 14.16 -3.19
N LEU A 161 -4.12 13.33 -3.58
CA LEU A 161 -3.77 12.06 -2.93
C LEU A 161 -2.29 12.05 -2.51
N TRP A 162 -2.01 11.55 -1.31
CA TRP A 162 -0.68 11.14 -0.88
C TRP A 162 -0.38 9.73 -1.38
N LEU A 163 0.84 9.50 -1.85
CA LEU A 163 1.37 8.17 -2.12
C LEU A 163 2.16 7.67 -0.91
N ILE A 164 1.87 6.46 -0.45
CA ILE A 164 2.49 5.84 0.73
C ILE A 164 2.98 4.43 0.40
N ILE A 165 4.18 4.10 0.89
CA ILE A 165 4.74 2.75 0.93
C ILE A 165 5.14 2.45 2.37
N ASN A 166 4.65 1.35 2.94
CA ASN A 166 5.00 0.96 4.30
C ASN A 166 5.03 -0.55 4.49
N LEU A 167 5.66 -0.97 5.58
CA LEU A 167 5.56 -2.33 6.12
C LEU A 167 4.92 -2.24 7.51
N GLN A 168 3.60 -2.29 7.56
CA GLN A 168 2.91 -2.45 8.84
C GLN A 168 3.08 -3.89 9.34
N MET A 169 3.02 -4.09 10.66
CA MET A 169 3.03 -5.40 11.29
C MET A 169 1.76 -5.57 12.12
N GLU A 170 1.26 -6.80 12.19
CA GLU A 170 0.06 -7.22 12.93
C GLU A 170 -1.23 -6.48 12.47
N GLY A 171 -2.21 -6.29 13.37
CA GLY A 171 -3.52 -5.76 13.01
C GLY A 171 -4.34 -6.77 12.18
N SER A 172 -4.90 -6.33 11.05
CA SER A 172 -5.69 -7.19 10.14
C SER A 172 -4.87 -8.32 9.51
N SER A 173 -3.54 -8.26 9.55
CA SER A 173 -2.65 -9.36 9.13
C SER A 173 -2.51 -10.47 10.19
N GLY A 174 -3.11 -10.29 11.38
CA GLY A 174 -3.10 -11.24 12.49
C GLY A 174 -1.89 -11.11 13.41
N SER A 175 -1.92 -11.83 14.53
CA SER A 175 -0.84 -11.87 15.54
C SER A 175 -0.63 -13.28 16.11
N PRO A 176 0.57 -13.63 16.60
CA PRO A 176 1.79 -12.82 16.52
C PRO A 176 2.37 -12.80 15.10
N GLY A 177 3.08 -11.73 14.76
CA GLY A 177 3.94 -11.66 13.56
C GLY A 177 5.23 -12.50 13.67
N PRO A 178 6.10 -12.47 12.65
CA PRO A 178 7.36 -13.22 12.62
C PRO A 178 8.33 -12.83 13.74
N GLY A 179 9.06 -13.81 14.28
CA GLY A 179 10.05 -13.56 15.34
C GLY A 179 11.34 -12.86 14.89
N GLY A 180 11.71 -12.99 13.61
CA GLY A 180 12.91 -12.41 13.03
C GLY A 180 12.66 -11.16 12.18
N SER A 181 13.74 -10.54 11.71
CA SER A 181 13.68 -9.41 10.78
C SER A 181 12.87 -9.79 9.53
N THR A 182 11.95 -8.92 9.14
CA THR A 182 11.07 -9.10 7.99
C THR A 182 11.30 -7.95 7.02
N THR A 183 11.51 -8.25 5.75
CA THR A 183 11.88 -7.25 4.75
C THR A 183 10.82 -7.14 3.66
N TYR A 184 10.53 -5.90 3.27
CA TYR A 184 9.73 -5.52 2.11
C TYR A 184 10.58 -4.66 1.18
N SER A 185 10.71 -5.07 -0.08
CA SER A 185 11.55 -4.37 -1.05
C SER A 185 10.74 -3.90 -2.25
N VAL A 186 11.08 -2.70 -2.74
CA VAL A 186 10.41 -2.01 -3.83
C VAL A 186 11.46 -1.47 -4.80
N ARG A 187 11.26 -1.66 -6.10
CA ARG A 187 12.11 -1.05 -7.13
C ARG A 187 11.29 -0.58 -8.32
N GLY A 188 11.90 0.26 -9.16
CA GLY A 188 11.29 0.71 -10.41
C GLY A 188 9.98 1.48 -10.21
N LEU A 189 9.86 2.24 -9.12
CA LEU A 189 8.70 3.09 -8.89
C LEU A 189 8.62 4.16 -9.97
N GLU A 190 7.50 4.18 -10.68
CA GLU A 190 7.17 5.18 -11.70
C GLU A 190 5.75 5.69 -11.47
N VAL A 191 5.57 7.00 -11.67
CA VAL A 191 4.25 7.62 -11.82
C VAL A 191 4.23 8.43 -13.09
N ARG A 192 3.26 8.18 -13.96
CA ARG A 192 3.11 8.88 -15.25
C ARG A 192 1.65 9.23 -15.51
N THR A 193 1.41 10.19 -16.39
CA THR A 193 0.06 10.51 -16.87
C THR A 193 -0.41 9.48 -17.91
N LEU A 194 -1.73 9.28 -18.01
CA LEU A 194 -2.37 8.54 -19.11
C LEU A 194 -2.54 9.39 -20.36
#